data_AF-A0A6J4W977-F1
#
_entry.id   AF-A0A6J4W977-F1
#
_cell.length_a   1.000
_cell.length_b   1.000
_cell.length_c   1.000
_cell.angle_alpha   90.00
_cell.angle_beta   90.00
_cell.angle_gamma   90.00
#
_symmetry.space_group_name_H-M   'P 1'
#
loop_
_entity.id
_entity.type
_entity.pdbx_description
1 polymer ?
#
loop_
_entity_poly.entity_id
_entity_poly.type
_entity_poly.pdbx_seq_one_letter_code
_entity_poly.pdbx_strand_id
1 'polypeptide(L)'
;MIFENEDFGEGGEELFDALSTPLDDAPTQALIVEACRAKDRLDKLSAITRGDEDVWCRVFEAEGEIVLKLDTAVSEQRQLATVFRQLLSEIQRRQSDRPAEGEADGFADL
;
A
#
# COMPACT_ATOMS: atom_id res chain seq x y z
N MET A 1 5.20 -18.00 -8.30
CA MET A 1 5.93 -17.54 -7.10
C MET A 1 4.84 -17.06 -6.16
N ILE A 2 4.59 -17.79 -5.07
CA ILE A 2 3.51 -17.50 -4.12
C ILE A 2 4.12 -16.49 -3.14
N PHE A 3 3.59 -15.27 -3.09
CA PHE A 3 3.91 -14.31 -2.05
C PHE A 3 3.24 -14.83 -0.76
N GLU A 4 4.02 -15.50 0.10
CA GLU A 4 3.55 -16.03 1.39
C GLU A 4 3.12 -14.88 2.31
N ASN A 5 1.88 -14.95 2.82
CA ASN A 5 1.29 -14.20 3.95
C ASN A 5 1.97 -12.86 4.30
N GLU A 6 1.57 -11.79 3.62
CA GLU A 6 1.72 -10.46 4.19
C GLU A 6 0.52 -10.19 5.10
N ASP A 7 0.76 -10.07 6.40
CA ASP A 7 -0.24 -9.57 7.35
C ASP A 7 -0.42 -8.07 7.13
N PHE A 8 -1.35 -7.70 6.25
CA PHE A 8 -1.81 -6.32 6.11
C PHE A 8 -2.81 -5.98 7.23
N GLY A 9 -2.98 -4.70 7.51
CA GLY A 9 -4.16 -4.23 8.22
C GLY A 9 -5.39 -4.25 7.32
N GLU A 10 -6.58 -4.05 7.89
CA GLU A 10 -7.87 -4.05 7.16
C GLU A 10 -7.81 -3.18 5.89
N GLY A 11 -7.25 -1.96 5.98
CA GLY A 11 -7.14 -1.05 4.85
C GLY A 11 -6.17 -1.52 3.76
N GLY A 12 -5.07 -2.17 4.14
CA GLY A 12 -4.12 -2.78 3.21
C GLY A 12 -4.70 -4.03 2.54
N GLU A 13 -5.42 -4.88 3.28
CA GLU A 13 -6.11 -6.06 2.73
C GLU A 13 -7.15 -5.66 1.68
N GLU A 14 -8.04 -4.71 2.01
CA GLU A 14 -9.04 -4.19 1.07
C GLU A 14 -8.41 -3.61 -0.20
N LEU A 15 -7.27 -2.91 -0.05
CA LEU A 15 -6.56 -2.33 -1.19
C LEU A 15 -5.89 -3.40 -2.05
N PHE A 16 -5.32 -4.44 -1.42
CA PHE A 16 -4.71 -5.55 -2.13
C PHE A 16 -5.74 -6.27 -2.99
N ASP A 17 -6.90 -6.60 -2.41
CA ASP A 17 -8.01 -7.25 -3.12
C ASP A 17 -8.54 -6.40 -4.29
N ALA A 18 -8.54 -5.07 -4.12
CA ALA A 18 -9.00 -4.15 -5.16
C ALA A 18 -8.02 -3.98 -6.33
N LEU A 19 -6.71 -4.10 -6.09
CA LEU A 19 -5.68 -3.81 -7.09
C LEU A 19 -5.05 -5.06 -7.73
N SER A 20 -4.94 -6.15 -6.99
CA SER A 20 -4.24 -7.36 -7.46
C SER A 20 -5.02 -8.10 -8.52
N THR A 21 -4.35 -8.46 -9.61
CA THR A 21 -4.88 -9.35 -10.64
C THR A 21 -3.89 -10.47 -10.96
N PRO A 22 -4.35 -11.69 -11.32
CA PRO A 22 -3.46 -12.80 -11.71
C PRO A 22 -2.51 -12.49 -12.87
N LEU A 23 -2.81 -11.45 -13.64
CA LEU A 23 -2.02 -11.00 -14.78
C LEU A 23 -0.86 -10.07 -14.41
N ASP A 24 -0.72 -9.70 -13.13
CA ASP A 24 0.34 -8.80 -12.70
C ASP A 24 1.72 -9.44 -12.71
N ASP A 25 2.66 -8.73 -13.34
CA ASP A 25 4.07 -9.09 -13.30
C ASP A 25 4.65 -8.82 -11.90
N ALA A 26 5.77 -9.48 -11.59
CA ALA A 26 6.38 -9.36 -10.26
C ALA A 26 6.68 -7.91 -9.84
N PRO A 27 7.16 -7.01 -10.74
CA PRO A 27 7.30 -5.60 -10.42
C PRO A 27 5.99 -4.88 -10.06
N THR A 28 4.89 -5.15 -10.75
CA THR A 28 3.58 -4.55 -10.42
C THR A 28 3.06 -5.09 -9.09
N GLN A 29 3.18 -6.39 -8.85
CA GLN A 29 2.83 -7.00 -7.56
C GLN A 29 3.62 -6.39 -6.39
N ALA A 30 4.93 -6.18 -6.55
CA ALA A 30 5.74 -5.53 -5.52
C ALA A 30 5.28 -4.09 -5.23
N LEU A 31 4.84 -3.34 -6.24
CA LEU A 31 4.29 -1.99 -6.04
C LEU A 31 2.94 -2.02 -5.32
N ILE A 32 2.07 -2.98 -5.63
CA ILE A 32 0.79 -3.16 -4.95
C ILE A 32 1.02 -3.44 -3.46
N VAL A 33 1.93 -4.35 -3.14
CA VAL A 33 2.34 -4.66 -1.76
C VAL A 33 2.80 -3.42 -1.00
N GLU A 34 3.69 -2.62 -1.59
CA GLU A 34 4.16 -1.38 -0.95
C GLU A 34 3.05 -0.33 -0.81
N ALA A 35 2.09 -0.28 -1.74
CA ALA A 35 0.91 0.58 -1.62
C ALA A 35 0.03 0.13 -0.44
N CYS A 36 -0.16 -1.16 -0.22
CA CYS A 36 -0.93 -1.71 0.90
C CYS A 36 -0.27 -1.36 2.25
N ARG A 37 1.04 -1.52 2.37
CA ARG A 37 1.82 -1.09 3.56
C ARG A 37 1.71 0.40 3.82
N ALA A 38 1.77 1.21 2.76
CA ALA A 38 1.61 2.66 2.86
C ALA A 38 0.19 3.04 3.30
N LYS A 39 -0.83 2.32 2.84
CA LYS A 39 -2.23 2.51 3.26
C LYS A 39 -2.41 2.22 4.75
N ASP A 40 -1.95 1.07 5.24
CA ASP A 40 -2.03 0.72 6.65
C ASP A 40 -1.35 1.77 7.54
N ARG A 41 -0.18 2.24 7.11
CA ARG A 41 0.55 3.27 7.85
C ARG A 41 -0.15 4.64 7.81
N LEU A 42 -0.82 4.98 6.71
CA LEU A 42 -1.67 6.18 6.63
C LEU A 42 -2.90 6.08 7.54
N ASP A 43 -3.51 4.90 7.66
CA ASP A 43 -4.65 4.68 8.55
C ASP A 43 -4.26 4.89 10.02
N LYS A 44 -3.13 4.30 10.42
CA LYS A 44 -2.58 4.51 11.76
C LYS A 44 -2.26 5.98 12.04
N LEU A 45 -1.63 6.67 11.08
CA LEU A 45 -1.35 8.11 11.19
C LEU A 45 -2.62 8.97 11.30
N SER A 46 -3.67 8.58 10.58
CA SER A 46 -4.98 9.23 10.66
C SER A 46 -5.62 9.04 12.04
N ALA A 47 -5.59 7.82 12.60
CA ALA A 47 -6.09 7.52 13.94
C ALA A 47 -5.39 8.36 15.02
N ILE A 48 -4.05 8.44 14.96
CA ILE A 48 -3.24 9.25 15.88
C ILE A 48 -3.59 10.75 15.75
N THR A 49 -3.69 11.27 14.51
CA THR A 49 -3.95 12.69 14.28
C THR A 49 -5.37 13.11 14.67
N ARG A 50 -6.33 12.19 14.60
CA ARG A 50 -7.71 12.41 15.08
C ARG A 50 -7.83 12.38 16.61
N GLY A 51 -6.81 11.89 17.31
CA GLY A 51 -6.86 11.64 18.75
C GLY A 51 -7.63 10.37 19.11
N ASP A 52 -7.89 9.49 18.14
CA ASP A 52 -8.48 8.16 18.37
C ASP A 52 -7.43 7.18 18.94
N GLU A 53 -6.14 7.49 18.73
CA GLU A 53 -5.01 6.83 19.40
C GLU A 53 -4.09 7.87 20.06
N ASP A 54 -3.78 7.66 21.35
CA ASP A 54 -2.87 8.53 22.11
C ASP A 54 -1.39 8.14 21.96
N VAL A 55 -1.08 6.97 21.38
CA VAL A 55 0.26 6.37 21.40
C VAL A 55 0.60 5.70 20.08
N TRP A 56 1.65 6.16 19.38
CA TRP A 56 2.08 5.57 18.11
C TRP A 56 2.69 4.18 18.28
N CYS A 57 3.58 4.05 19.26
CA CYS A 57 4.31 2.83 19.59
C CYS A 57 4.56 2.83 21.09
N ARG A 58 4.32 1.67 21.72
CA ARG A 58 4.73 1.40 23.09
C ARG A 58 6.05 0.66 23.04
N VAL A 59 7.09 1.21 23.63
CA VAL A 59 8.32 0.47 23.91
C VAL A 59 8.23 -0.02 25.35
N PHE A 60 8.24 -1.34 25.51
CA PHE A 60 8.26 -1.97 26.83
C PHE A 60 9.72 -2.24 27.21
N GLU A 61 10.18 -1.61 28.29
CA GLU A 61 11.42 -1.98 28.96
C GLU A 61 11.10 -2.80 30.22
N ALA A 62 12.10 -3.51 30.77
CA ALA A 62 11.90 -4.39 31.92
C ALA A 62 11.35 -3.67 33.18
N GLU A 63 11.46 -2.33 33.26
CA GLU A 63 11.05 -1.51 34.41
C GLU A 63 9.95 -0.47 34.10
N GLY A 64 9.37 -0.44 32.89
CA GLY A 64 8.29 0.51 32.57
C GLY A 64 7.90 0.64 31.08
N GLU A 65 6.97 1.55 30.81
CA GLU A 65 6.47 1.90 29.47
C GLU A 65 7.04 3.25 29.02
N ILE A 66 7.64 3.31 27.83
CA ILE A 66 8.03 4.57 27.17
C ILE A 66 6.98 4.89 26.09
N VAL A 67 6.33 6.04 26.25
CA VAL A 67 5.36 6.60 25.30
C VAL A 67 6.04 7.64 24.43
N LEU A 68 6.16 7.36 23.13
CA LEU A 68 6.71 8.29 22.14
C LEU A 68 5.58 9.13 21.51
N LYS A 69 5.59 10.43 21.79
CA LYS A 69 4.69 11.42 21.17
C LYS A 69 5.39 12.05 19.96
N LEU A 70 4.75 11.99 18.79
CA LEU A 70 5.32 12.51 17.54
C LEU A 70 4.73 13.87 17.19
N ASP A 71 5.51 14.93 17.43
CA ASP A 71 5.21 16.31 16.99
C ASP A 71 5.22 16.44 15.44
N THR A 72 5.70 15.41 14.72
CA THR A 72 5.84 15.38 13.26
C THR A 72 4.79 14.54 12.53
N ALA A 73 3.83 13.92 13.23
CA ALA A 73 2.88 12.97 12.63
C ALA A 73 2.14 13.52 11.40
N VAL A 74 1.67 14.78 11.47
CA VAL A 74 1.00 15.46 10.34
C VAL A 74 1.94 15.65 9.14
N SER A 75 3.22 15.94 9.40
CA SER A 75 4.22 16.10 8.33
C SER A 75 4.51 14.76 7.65
N GLU A 76 4.70 13.70 8.44
CA GLU A 76 4.92 12.34 7.96
C GLU A 76 3.73 11.83 7.15
N GLN A 77 2.51 12.07 7.63
CA GLN A 77 1.28 11.72 6.89
C GLN A 77 1.21 12.39 5.52
N ARG A 78 1.59 13.68 5.41
CA ARG A 78 1.62 14.38 4.12
C ARG A 78 2.65 13.82 3.16
N GLN A 79 3.84 13.47 3.67
CA GLN A 79 4.91 12.88 2.87
C GLN A 79 4.49 11.49 2.38
N LEU A 80 4.02 10.63 3.28
CA LEU A 80 3.56 9.29 2.94
C LEU A 80 2.36 9.31 1.98
N ALA A 81 1.41 10.24 2.15
CA ALA A 81 0.29 10.41 1.21
C ALA A 81 0.76 10.79 -0.20
N THR A 82 1.90 11.45 -0.33
CA THR A 82 2.48 11.78 -1.62
C THR A 82 3.11 10.56 -2.27
N VAL A 83 3.88 9.78 -1.52
CA VAL A 83 4.42 8.49 -1.98
C VAL A 83 3.31 7.53 -2.37
N PHE A 84 2.25 7.43 -1.56
CA PHE A 84 1.10 6.58 -1.83
C PHE A 84 0.41 6.94 -3.15
N ARG A 85 0.16 8.22 -3.41
CA ARG A 85 -0.40 8.68 -4.71
C ARG A 85 0.49 8.32 -5.90
N GLN A 86 1.82 8.38 -5.72
CA GLN A 86 2.77 7.99 -6.77
C GLN A 86 2.73 6.49 -7.04
N LEU A 87 2.67 5.66 -5.99
CA LEU A 87 2.52 4.21 -6.11
C LEU A 87 1.24 3.85 -6.87
N LEU A 88 0.09 4.41 -6.49
CA LEU A 88 -1.19 4.16 -7.18
C LEU A 88 -1.15 4.58 -8.66
N SER A 89 -0.54 5.72 -8.96
CA SER A 89 -0.42 6.21 -10.34
C SER A 89 0.49 5.30 -11.20
N GLU A 90 1.57 4.79 -10.61
CA GLU A 90 2.48 3.84 -11.27
C GLU A 90 1.79 2.50 -11.54
N ILE A 91 1.08 1.95 -10.54
CA ILE A 91 0.31 0.69 -10.67
C ILE A 91 -0.72 0.83 -11.78
N GLN A 92 -1.53 1.90 -11.74
CA GLN A 92 -2.56 2.14 -12.75
C GLN A 92 -1.97 2.26 -14.15
N ARG A 93 -0.84 2.95 -14.31
CA ARG A 93 -0.15 3.06 -15.60
C ARG A 93 0.28 1.69 -16.12
N ARG A 94 0.94 0.88 -15.29
CA ARG A 94 1.40 -0.47 -15.68
C ARG A 94 0.27 -1.42 -16.03
N GLN A 95 -0.84 -1.35 -15.29
CA GLN A 95 -2.02 -2.16 -15.57
C GLN A 95 -2.74 -1.69 -16.84
N SER A 96 -2.69 -0.39 -17.17
CA SER A 96 -3.28 0.17 -18.39
C SER A 96 -2.44 -0.08 -19.65
N ASP A 97 -1.11 -0.09 -19.52
CA ASP A 97 -0.18 -0.38 -20.62
C ASP A 97 -0.12 -1.88 -20.99
N ARG A 98 -0.89 -2.72 -20.29
CA ARG A 98 -0.96 -4.16 -20.55
C ARG A 98 -1.70 -4.42 -21.86
N PRO A 99 -1.14 -5.21 -22.80
CA PRO A 99 -1.87 -5.62 -23.99
C PRO A 99 -3.10 -6.43 -23.58
N ALA A 100 -4.27 -6.09 -24.15
CA ALA A 100 -5.49 -6.84 -23.91
C ALA A 100 -5.31 -8.29 -24.38
N GLU A 101 -5.55 -9.26 -23.50
CA GLU A 101 -5.70 -10.66 -23.90
C GLU A 101 -6.96 -10.77 -24.76
N GLY A 102 -6.82 -10.63 -26.08
CA GLY A 102 -7.98 -10.74 -26.98
C GLY A 102 -7.80 -10.30 -28.43
N GLU A 103 -6.83 -9.44 -28.78
CA GLU A 103 -6.57 -9.12 -30.19
C GLU A 103 -5.48 -10.02 -30.78
N ALA A 104 -5.82 -11.29 -30.94
CA ALA A 104 -5.32 -12.07 -32.06
C ALA A 104 -6.15 -11.70 -33.30
N ASP A 105 -6.09 -10.45 -33.76
CA ASP A 105 -6.65 -10.02 -35.05
C ASP A 105 -5.54 -10.17 -36.09
N GLY A 106 -5.53 -11.22 -36.91
CA GLY A 106 -6.54 -11.39 -37.95
C GLY A 106 -6.08 -10.88 -39.32
N PHE A 107 -4.80 -10.51 -39.48
CA PHE A 107 -4.20 -10.13 -40.78
C PHE A 107 -3.10 -11.09 -41.28
N ALA A 108 -3.36 -12.40 -41.20
CA ALA A 108 -2.48 -13.40 -41.82
C ALA A 108 -2.93 -13.87 -43.21
N ASP A 109 -3.99 -13.28 -43.80
CA ASP A 109 -4.42 -13.65 -45.15
C ASP A 109 -5.20 -12.51 -45.86
N LEU A 110 -4.47 -11.55 -46.43
CA LEU A 110 -4.92 -10.68 -47.54
C LEU A 110 -3.74 -10.31 -48.44
#